data_AF-A0A447T422-F1
#
_entry.id   AF-A0A447T422-F1
#
_cell.length_a   1.000
_cell.length_b   1.000
_cell.length_c   1.000
_cell.angle_alpha   90.00
_cell.angle_beta   90.00
_cell.angle_gamma   90.00
#
_symmetry.space_group_name_H-M   'P 1'
#
loop_
_entity.id
_entity.type
_entity.pdbx_description
1 polymer ?
#
loop_
_entity_poly.entity_id
_entity_poly.type
_entity_poly.pdbx_seq_one_letter_code
_entity_poly.pdbx_strand_id
1 'polypeptide(L)'
;MLSAPAGIASLTEQSQTVSAGQNLNLVAQRDANHTTGRRWLHNVGQHISLFVAGVKDKVALKLIAAKGKVQVQAQSDAMELTADKDVTITSVKQKIHLNGKQEILLTSGGAYVRIKDGKIELHAPGTVSFKGASHDWSGPASTNLPFPTLPQGDTPSCQLAAIQHKSGMTKK
;
A
#
# COMPACT_ATOMS: atom_id res chain seq x y z
N MET A 1 -23.71 30.75 -2.60
CA MET A 1 -23.65 29.62 -3.56
C MET A 1 -22.90 30.11 -4.80
N LEU A 2 -21.89 29.38 -5.26
CA LEU A 2 -21.18 29.66 -6.52
C LEU A 2 -21.66 28.64 -7.55
N SER A 3 -22.20 29.10 -8.69
CA SER A 3 -22.71 28.23 -9.75
C SER A 3 -22.49 28.90 -11.10
N ALA A 4 -22.06 28.12 -12.08
CA ALA A 4 -21.85 28.58 -13.46
C ALA A 4 -22.08 27.40 -14.43
N PRO A 5 -23.07 27.47 -15.33
CA PRO A 5 -23.42 26.37 -16.24
C PRO A 5 -22.27 25.90 -17.14
N ALA A 6 -21.35 26.80 -17.47
CA ALA A 6 -20.19 26.52 -18.30
C ALA A 6 -18.88 26.24 -17.51
N GLY A 7 -18.92 26.32 -16.18
CA GLY A 7 -17.78 25.98 -15.31
C GLY A 7 -17.24 27.12 -14.44
N ILE A 8 -16.35 26.76 -13.51
CA ILE A 8 -15.71 27.66 -12.53
C ILE A 8 -14.20 27.38 -12.55
N ALA A 9 -13.39 28.43 -12.54
CA ALA A 9 -11.94 28.33 -12.30
C ALA A 9 -11.57 29.13 -11.04
N SER A 10 -10.76 28.54 -10.17
CA SER A 10 -10.20 29.20 -8.99
C SER A 10 -8.69 29.03 -9.01
N LEU A 11 -7.96 30.13 -9.16
CA LEU A 11 -6.53 30.16 -9.46
C LEU A 11 -5.82 31.18 -8.56
N THR A 12 -4.54 30.95 -8.29
CA THR A 12 -3.66 31.82 -7.50
C THR A 12 -2.21 31.54 -7.87
N GLU A 13 -1.36 32.56 -7.89
CA GLU A 13 0.08 32.40 -8.15
C GLU A 13 0.82 31.78 -6.96
N GLN A 14 0.29 31.95 -5.75
CA GLN A 14 0.92 31.49 -4.52
C GLN A 14 0.25 30.21 -4.03
N SER A 15 -0.76 30.33 -3.17
CA SER A 15 -1.36 29.17 -2.50
C SER A 15 -2.86 29.26 -2.38
N GLN A 16 -3.52 28.10 -2.42
CA GLN A 16 -4.94 27.92 -2.21
C GLN A 16 -5.14 26.94 -1.05
N THR A 17 -5.99 27.31 -0.09
CA THR A 17 -6.38 26.44 1.03
C THR A 17 -7.89 26.26 1.02
N VAL A 18 -8.34 25.01 1.13
CA VAL A 18 -9.76 24.64 1.25
C VAL A 18 -9.93 23.88 2.56
N SER A 19 -10.83 24.32 3.42
CA SER A 19 -11.07 23.73 4.74
C SER A 19 -12.57 23.62 5.00
N ALA A 20 -12.97 22.53 5.65
CA ALA A 20 -14.33 22.30 6.12
C ALA A 20 -14.27 21.77 7.55
N GLY A 21 -15.16 22.23 8.43
CA GLY A 21 -15.21 21.78 9.83
C GLY A 21 -15.81 20.37 10.01
N GLN A 22 -16.43 19.82 8.97
CA GLN A 22 -16.99 18.48 8.95
C GLN A 22 -16.51 17.74 7.69
N ASN A 23 -17.24 17.87 6.58
CA ASN A 23 -16.98 17.11 5.35
C ASN A 23 -16.57 18.01 4.19
N LEU A 24 -15.63 17.53 3.37
CA LEU A 24 -15.31 18.08 2.05
C LEU A 24 -15.65 17.03 0.99
N ASN A 25 -16.69 17.30 0.19
CA ASN A 25 -17.13 16.39 -0.87
C ASN A 25 -16.71 16.95 -2.24
N LEU A 26 -15.96 16.16 -3.00
CA LEU A 26 -15.57 16.46 -4.38
C LEU A 26 -16.21 15.41 -5.29
N VAL A 27 -17.22 15.82 -6.06
CA VAL A 27 -18.00 14.92 -6.91
C VAL A 27 -17.88 15.39 -8.36
N ALA A 28 -17.48 14.46 -9.23
CA ALA A 28 -17.45 14.67 -10.68
C ALA A 28 -18.23 13.54 -11.36
N GLN A 29 -19.06 13.88 -12.35
CA GLN A 29 -19.82 12.87 -13.11
C GLN A 29 -18.97 12.09 -14.11
N ARG A 30 -17.85 12.69 -14.55
CA ARG A 30 -16.98 12.12 -15.58
C ARG A 30 -15.61 11.79 -15.01
N ASP A 31 -14.77 12.81 -14.83
CA ASP A 31 -13.38 12.64 -14.40
C ASP A 31 -13.04 13.60 -13.26
N ALA A 32 -12.31 13.11 -12.26
CA ALA A 32 -11.65 13.93 -11.24
C ALA A 32 -10.14 13.78 -11.40
N ASN A 33 -9.45 14.88 -11.71
CA ASN A 33 -8.02 14.90 -11.97
C ASN A 33 -7.28 15.72 -10.92
N HIS A 34 -6.23 15.14 -10.33
CA HIS A 34 -5.34 15.81 -9.38
C HIS A 34 -3.90 15.71 -9.87
N THR A 35 -3.32 16.86 -10.19
CA THR A 35 -1.95 16.96 -10.71
C THR A 35 -1.13 17.86 -9.80
N THR A 36 0.06 17.42 -9.41
CA THR A 36 0.99 18.18 -8.57
C THR A 36 2.38 18.21 -9.19
N GLY A 37 3.05 19.36 -9.18
CA GLY A 37 4.39 19.49 -9.75
C GLY A 37 5.52 18.88 -8.91
N ARG A 38 5.34 18.75 -7.59
CA ARG A 38 6.39 18.24 -6.68
C ARG A 38 5.95 17.08 -5.81
N ARG A 39 4.81 17.20 -5.12
CA ARG A 39 4.35 16.19 -4.15
C ARG A 39 2.83 16.19 -4.05
N TRP A 40 2.26 15.00 -3.89
CA TRP A 40 0.89 14.78 -3.47
C TRP A 40 0.92 14.07 -2.12
N LEU A 41 0.32 14.68 -1.10
CA LEU A 41 0.29 14.17 0.27
C LEU A 41 -1.16 14.07 0.70
N HIS A 42 -1.56 12.91 1.18
CA HIS A 42 -2.92 12.65 1.67
C HIS A 42 -2.83 11.95 3.03
N ASN A 43 -3.01 12.73 4.11
CA ASN A 43 -2.96 12.25 5.48
C ASN A 43 -4.38 12.06 5.99
N VAL A 44 -4.71 10.89 6.54
CA VAL A 44 -6.06 10.54 7.00
C VAL A 44 -5.99 9.98 8.41
N GLY A 45 -6.90 10.41 9.27
CA GLY A 45 -6.88 10.06 10.69
C GLY A 45 -7.50 8.69 11.04
N GLN A 46 -8.34 8.13 10.16
CA GLN A 46 -9.04 6.87 10.44
C GLN A 46 -8.79 5.81 9.36
N HIS A 47 -9.33 5.99 8.14
CA HIS A 47 -9.16 5.01 7.07
C HIS A 47 -9.24 5.65 5.69
N ILE A 48 -8.63 5.00 4.69
CA ILE A 48 -8.73 5.35 3.27
C ILE A 48 -9.44 4.19 2.56
N SER A 49 -10.40 4.50 1.69
CA SER A 49 -11.05 3.51 0.82
C SER A 49 -10.99 3.96 -0.64
N LEU A 50 -10.35 3.15 -1.49
CA LEU A 50 -10.30 3.35 -2.94
C LEU A 50 -11.05 2.21 -3.61
N PHE A 51 -12.16 2.54 -4.24
CA PHE A 51 -13.02 1.58 -4.90
C PHE A 51 -13.25 1.97 -6.36
N VAL A 52 -13.15 0.98 -7.25
CA VAL A 52 -13.45 1.14 -8.67
C VAL A 52 -14.58 0.17 -8.99
N ALA A 53 -15.78 0.71 -9.21
CA ALA A 53 -16.99 -0.07 -9.48
C ALA A 53 -16.92 -0.89 -10.79
N GLY A 54 -15.96 -0.57 -11.66
CA GLY A 54 -15.78 -1.18 -12.97
C GLY A 54 -16.27 -0.25 -14.09
N VAL A 55 -15.56 -0.26 -15.20
CA VAL A 55 -15.96 0.40 -16.46
C VAL A 55 -15.35 -0.35 -17.64
N LYS A 56 -16.04 -0.24 -18.78
CA LYS A 56 -15.70 -0.80 -20.09
C LYS A 56 -14.23 -0.51 -20.44
N ASP A 57 -13.52 -1.54 -20.91
CA ASP A 57 -12.14 -1.51 -21.41
C ASP A 57 -11.00 -1.31 -20.37
N LYS A 58 -10.80 -2.38 -19.58
CA LYS A 58 -9.55 -2.88 -18.96
C LYS A 58 -8.42 -1.86 -18.67
N VAL A 59 -8.44 -1.26 -17.48
CA VAL A 59 -7.46 -1.27 -16.37
C VAL A 59 -8.13 -0.45 -15.26
N ALA A 60 -8.49 -1.07 -14.13
CA ALA A 60 -9.29 -0.41 -13.09
C ALA A 60 -8.47 0.48 -12.14
N LEU A 61 -7.29 0.03 -11.71
CA LEU A 61 -6.39 0.74 -10.82
C LEU A 61 -4.94 0.58 -11.30
N LYS A 62 -4.18 1.68 -11.34
CA LYS A 62 -2.79 1.67 -11.76
C LYS A 62 -1.95 2.58 -10.85
N LEU A 63 -0.99 2.01 -10.14
CA LEU A 63 -0.05 2.72 -9.28
C LEU A 63 1.37 2.55 -9.84
N ILE A 64 1.97 3.62 -10.35
CA ILE A 64 3.29 3.57 -10.99
C ILE A 64 4.19 4.65 -10.40
N ALA A 65 5.38 4.23 -9.96
CA ALA A 65 6.51 5.13 -9.77
C ALA A 65 7.50 4.93 -10.92
N ALA A 66 7.71 5.96 -11.75
CA ALA A 66 8.66 5.88 -12.87
C ALA A 66 10.12 5.76 -12.38
N LYS A 67 10.43 6.35 -11.23
CA LYS A 67 11.72 6.30 -10.53
C LYS A 67 11.47 6.30 -9.02
N GLY A 68 12.44 5.78 -8.28
CA GLY A 68 12.40 5.72 -6.82
C GLY A 68 11.75 4.45 -6.28
N LYS A 69 11.81 4.31 -4.95
CA LYS A 69 11.31 3.14 -4.21
C LYS A 69 9.82 3.29 -3.91
N VAL A 70 9.03 2.27 -4.25
CA VAL A 70 7.65 2.11 -3.77
C VAL A 70 7.69 1.38 -2.43
N GLN A 71 6.93 1.86 -1.44
CA GLN A 71 6.81 1.24 -0.13
C GLN A 71 5.34 1.14 0.25
N VAL A 72 4.91 -0.06 0.62
CA VAL A 72 3.56 -0.34 1.14
C VAL A 72 3.75 -1.13 2.43
N GLN A 73 3.15 -0.66 3.53
CA GLN A 73 3.36 -1.23 4.86
C GLN A 73 2.06 -1.15 5.66
N ALA A 74 1.72 -2.24 6.34
CA ALA A 74 0.79 -2.25 7.46
C ALA A 74 1.65 -2.34 8.74
N GLN A 75 1.76 -1.25 9.49
CA GLN A 75 2.76 -1.14 10.57
C GLN A 75 2.35 -1.85 11.87
N SER A 76 1.04 -2.02 12.08
CA SER A 76 0.47 -2.61 13.29
C SER A 76 -0.59 -3.68 13.00
N ASP A 77 -0.80 -4.04 11.73
CA ASP A 77 -1.88 -4.93 11.30
C ASP A 77 -1.46 -5.75 10.08
N ALA A 78 -2.34 -6.63 9.62
CA ALA A 78 -2.14 -7.50 8.48
C ALA A 78 -2.16 -6.74 7.14
N MET A 79 -1.56 -7.37 6.13
CA MET A 79 -1.64 -6.94 4.73
C MET A 79 -2.18 -8.11 3.91
N GLU A 80 -3.19 -7.85 3.09
CA GLU A 80 -3.80 -8.83 2.20
C GLU A 80 -3.69 -8.38 0.73
N LEU A 81 -3.39 -9.32 -0.15
CA LEU A 81 -3.43 -9.13 -1.60
C LEU A 81 -4.11 -10.33 -2.24
N THR A 82 -5.34 -10.13 -2.70
CA THR A 82 -6.20 -11.19 -3.23
C THR A 82 -6.66 -10.82 -4.64
N ALA A 83 -6.66 -11.79 -5.56
CA ALA A 83 -7.16 -11.63 -6.92
C ALA A 83 -7.96 -12.88 -7.34
N ASP A 84 -9.02 -12.68 -8.13
CA ASP A 84 -9.81 -13.77 -8.74
C ASP A 84 -9.02 -14.53 -9.82
N LYS A 85 -8.04 -13.84 -10.42
CA LYS A 85 -7.10 -14.39 -11.40
C LYS A 85 -5.68 -14.35 -10.83
N ASP A 86 -4.70 -14.30 -11.72
CA ASP A 86 -3.30 -14.37 -11.35
C ASP A 86 -2.85 -13.16 -10.49
N VAL A 87 -2.05 -13.46 -9.47
CA VAL A 87 -1.19 -12.48 -8.79
C VAL A 87 0.24 -12.70 -9.28
N THR A 88 0.82 -11.68 -9.92
CA THR A 88 2.19 -11.75 -10.46
C THR A 88 3.12 -10.82 -9.69
N ILE A 89 4.16 -11.39 -9.08
CA ILE A 89 5.23 -10.65 -8.40
C ILE A 89 6.54 -10.89 -9.16
N THR A 90 7.09 -9.84 -9.77
CA THR A 90 8.27 -9.96 -10.65
C THR A 90 9.33 -8.92 -10.30
N SER A 91 10.57 -9.37 -10.13
CA SER A 91 11.77 -8.53 -10.13
C SER A 91 12.57 -8.82 -11.40
N VAL A 92 12.72 -7.82 -12.27
CA VAL A 92 13.34 -8.00 -13.60
C VAL A 92 14.87 -8.09 -13.54
N LYS A 93 15.50 -7.38 -12.61
CA LYS A 93 16.97 -7.23 -12.57
C LYS A 93 17.63 -7.81 -11.34
N GLN A 94 16.87 -8.03 -10.28
CA GLN A 94 17.37 -8.35 -8.96
C GLN A 94 16.50 -9.43 -8.31
N LYS A 95 16.58 -9.56 -6.99
CA LYS A 95 15.92 -10.59 -6.18
C LYS A 95 14.53 -10.21 -5.68
N ILE A 96 13.74 -11.25 -5.40
CA ILE A 96 12.51 -11.18 -4.60
C ILE A 96 12.87 -11.70 -3.19
N HIS A 97 12.40 -11.01 -2.16
CA HIS A 97 12.57 -11.42 -0.77
C HIS A 97 11.22 -11.71 -0.13
N LEU A 98 11.06 -12.92 0.39
CA LEU A 98 9.92 -13.34 1.20
C LEU A 98 10.48 -13.76 2.57
N ASN A 99 10.18 -12.97 3.60
CA ASN A 99 10.68 -13.21 4.95
C ASN A 99 9.48 -13.22 5.90
N GLY A 100 9.33 -14.30 6.68
CA GLY A 100 8.32 -14.43 7.71
C GLY A 100 8.98 -14.77 9.04
N LYS A 101 8.56 -14.11 10.13
CA LYS A 101 9.12 -14.38 11.47
C LYS A 101 8.64 -15.73 12.03
N GLN A 102 7.37 -16.06 11.77
CA GLN A 102 6.75 -17.28 12.29
C GLN A 102 6.70 -18.38 11.23
N GLU A 103 6.21 -18.04 10.03
CA GLU A 103 5.93 -19.03 9.00
C GLU A 103 5.92 -18.41 7.61
N ILE A 104 6.40 -19.16 6.61
CA ILE A 104 6.12 -18.94 5.20
C ILE A 104 5.46 -20.22 4.66
N LEU A 105 4.27 -20.09 4.09
CA LEU A 105 3.50 -21.20 3.53
C LEU A 105 3.12 -20.88 2.09
N LEU A 106 3.50 -21.75 1.17
CA LEU A 106 3.14 -21.69 -0.25
C LEU A 106 2.32 -22.94 -0.58
N THR A 107 1.11 -22.78 -1.11
CA THR A 107 0.21 -23.92 -1.38
C THR A 107 -0.33 -23.87 -2.80
N SER A 108 -0.59 -25.05 -3.38
CA SER A 108 -1.27 -25.21 -4.67
C SER A 108 -1.80 -26.63 -4.83
N GLY A 109 -3.10 -26.78 -5.14
CA GLY A 109 -3.71 -28.09 -5.45
C GLY A 109 -3.52 -29.17 -4.36
N GLY A 110 -3.43 -28.77 -3.09
CA GLY A 110 -3.15 -29.67 -1.96
C GLY A 110 -1.67 -29.95 -1.69
N ALA A 111 -0.76 -29.56 -2.59
CA ALA A 111 0.68 -29.56 -2.31
C ALA A 111 1.09 -28.27 -1.57
N TYR A 112 2.16 -28.34 -0.77
CA TYR A 112 2.70 -27.18 -0.10
C TYR A 112 4.21 -27.23 0.15
N VAL A 113 4.78 -26.02 0.27
CA VAL A 113 6.11 -25.75 0.82
C VAL A 113 5.94 -24.91 2.08
N ARG A 114 6.45 -25.37 3.21
CA ARG A 114 6.37 -24.68 4.49
C ARG A 114 7.74 -24.45 5.07
N ILE A 115 8.00 -23.22 5.55
CA ILE A 115 9.21 -22.86 6.29
C ILE A 115 8.76 -22.35 7.67
N LYS A 116 9.11 -23.06 8.73
CA LYS A 116 8.71 -22.76 10.11
C LYS A 116 9.66 -23.38 11.12
N ASP A 117 10.01 -22.63 12.18
CA ASP A 117 10.85 -23.12 13.29
C ASP A 117 12.17 -23.78 12.84
N GLY A 118 12.80 -23.25 11.78
CA GLY A 118 14.03 -23.79 11.19
C GLY A 118 13.84 -25.07 10.35
N LYS A 119 12.60 -25.51 10.12
CA LYS A 119 12.25 -26.68 9.31
C LYS A 119 11.72 -26.26 7.95
N ILE A 120 12.01 -27.08 6.95
CA ILE A 120 11.44 -26.98 5.60
C ILE A 120 10.65 -28.26 5.35
N GLU A 121 9.35 -28.11 5.04
CA GLU A 121 8.45 -29.23 4.72
C GLU A 121 8.01 -29.13 3.26
N LEU A 122 8.09 -30.25 2.54
CA LEU A 122 7.72 -30.40 1.13
C LEU A 122 6.73 -31.55 1.00
N HIS A 123 5.43 -31.25 0.99
CA HIS A 123 4.39 -32.27 0.96
C HIS A 123 3.55 -32.12 -0.32
N ALA A 124 3.24 -33.25 -0.97
CA ALA A 124 2.35 -33.29 -2.12
C ALA A 124 1.52 -34.57 -2.11
N PRO A 125 0.24 -34.53 -2.52
CA PRO A 125 -0.59 -35.72 -2.66
C PRO A 125 -0.17 -36.58 -3.87
N GLY A 126 0.50 -35.98 -4.86
CA GLY A 126 1.08 -36.66 -6.00
C GLY A 126 2.59 -36.79 -5.91
N THR A 127 3.23 -36.95 -7.06
CA THR A 127 4.69 -37.12 -7.16
C THR A 127 5.43 -35.81 -6.90
N VAL A 128 6.47 -35.85 -6.05
CA VAL A 128 7.50 -34.80 -5.95
C VAL A 128 8.69 -35.23 -6.83
N SER A 129 9.01 -34.46 -7.87
CA SER A 129 10.11 -34.75 -8.80
C SER A 129 11.30 -33.84 -8.54
N PHE A 130 12.45 -34.44 -8.23
CA PHE A 130 13.73 -33.74 -8.11
C PHE A 130 14.60 -34.06 -9.33
N LYS A 131 14.94 -33.03 -10.12
CA LYS A 131 15.77 -33.17 -11.32
C LYS A 131 17.03 -32.31 -11.17
N GLY A 132 18.20 -32.95 -11.17
CA GLY A 132 19.50 -32.31 -11.04
C GLY A 132 20.63 -33.28 -11.38
N ALA A 133 21.79 -32.76 -11.80
CA ALA A 133 22.96 -33.59 -12.11
C ALA A 133 23.67 -34.14 -10.86
N SER A 134 23.47 -33.51 -9.70
CA SER A 134 24.01 -33.93 -8.39
C SER A 134 23.08 -33.43 -7.27
N HIS A 135 23.00 -34.20 -6.18
CA HIS A 135 22.30 -33.84 -4.96
C HIS A 135 23.26 -34.07 -3.78
N ASP A 136 23.67 -33.01 -3.09
CA ASP A 136 24.52 -33.07 -1.89
C ASP A 136 23.68 -32.84 -0.63
N TRP A 137 23.83 -33.73 0.35
CA TRP A 137 23.10 -33.73 1.61
C TRP A 137 24.09 -33.67 2.78
N SER A 138 24.91 -32.62 2.82
CA SER A 138 26.06 -32.43 3.71
C SER A 138 25.72 -31.97 5.15
N GLY A 139 24.46 -32.08 5.56
CA GLY A 139 23.99 -31.72 6.91
C GLY A 139 23.37 -30.32 7.00
N PRO A 140 23.01 -29.85 8.22
CA PRO A 140 22.25 -28.63 8.41
C PRO A 140 23.09 -27.36 8.18
N ALA A 141 22.50 -26.36 7.53
CA ALA A 141 23.06 -25.01 7.38
C ALA A 141 22.00 -23.96 7.76
N SER A 142 22.44 -22.75 8.11
CA SER A 142 21.54 -21.66 8.52
C SER A 142 21.94 -20.33 7.91
N THR A 143 20.97 -19.44 7.71
CA THR A 143 21.19 -18.05 7.26
C THR A 143 20.22 -17.14 8.00
N ASN A 144 20.70 -16.03 8.54
CA ASN A 144 19.88 -15.07 9.26
C ASN A 144 19.72 -13.79 8.43
N LEU A 145 18.48 -13.38 8.16
CA LEU A 145 18.16 -12.12 7.49
C LEU A 145 17.48 -11.20 8.50
N PRO A 146 18.01 -9.99 8.75
CA PRO A 146 17.37 -9.05 9.67
C PRO A 146 16.03 -8.58 9.10
N PHE A 147 14.99 -8.58 9.94
CA PHE A 147 13.70 -7.99 9.59
C PHE A 147 13.79 -6.46 9.58
N PRO A 148 13.07 -5.78 8.68
CA PRO A 148 12.98 -4.32 8.73
C PRO A 148 12.33 -3.88 10.05
N THR A 149 12.93 -2.92 10.73
CA THR A 149 12.36 -2.26 11.92
C THR A 149 11.19 -1.39 11.48
N LEU A 150 9.98 -1.76 11.88
CA LEU A 150 8.80 -0.91 11.74
C LEU A 150 8.80 0.10 12.89
N PRO A 151 8.50 1.38 12.65
CA PRO A 151 8.38 2.36 13.73
C PRO A 151 7.27 1.93 14.70
N GLN A 152 7.60 1.80 15.99
CA GLN A 152 6.62 1.71 17.06
C GLN A 152 6.12 3.13 17.34
N GLY A 153 4.81 3.32 17.26
CA GLY A 153 4.21 4.65 17.17
C GLY A 153 4.45 5.52 18.40
N ASP A 154 5.29 6.53 18.25
CA ASP A 154 4.98 7.87 18.73
C ASP A 154 4.49 8.65 17.51
N THR A 155 3.19 8.58 17.22
CA THR A 155 2.58 9.51 16.27
C THR A 155 2.85 10.93 16.79
N PRO A 156 3.52 11.81 16.02
CA PRO A 156 3.46 13.23 16.31
C PRO A 156 1.98 13.57 16.26
N SER A 157 1.40 13.96 17.39
CA SER A 157 0.03 14.46 17.50
C SER A 157 -0.22 15.32 16.27
N CYS A 158 -1.11 14.86 15.38
CA CYS A 158 -1.49 15.62 14.21
C CYS A 158 -1.82 17.02 14.69
N GLN A 159 -0.97 17.99 14.37
CA GLN A 159 -1.14 19.39 14.78
C GLN A 159 -2.29 19.99 13.96
N LEU A 160 -3.50 19.46 14.18
CA LEU A 160 -4.76 20.12 13.85
C LEU A 160 -5.08 21.24 14.87
N ALA A 161 -4.13 21.61 15.73
CA ALA A 161 -4.26 22.71 16.67
C ALA A 161 -4.17 24.11 16.01
N ALA A 162 -3.88 24.21 14.71
CA ALA A 162 -3.80 25.51 14.03
C ALA A 162 -5.15 26.13 13.62
N ILE A 163 -6.29 25.45 13.84
CA ILE A 163 -7.63 26.02 13.55
C ILE A 163 -8.33 26.54 14.83
N GLN A 164 -7.82 26.22 16.03
CA GLN A 164 -8.44 26.62 17.30
C GLN A 164 -7.92 27.95 17.90
N HIS A 165 -7.48 28.91 17.09
CA HIS A 165 -7.22 30.27 17.60
C HIS A 165 -7.92 31.33 16.75
N LYS A 166 -9.22 31.51 17.00
CA LYS A 166 -9.97 32.78 16.84
C LYS A 166 -11.39 32.63 17.41
N SER A 167 -11.48 32.51 18.74
CA SER A 167 -12.69 32.94 19.46
C SER A 167 -12.26 33.49 20.83
N GLY A 168 -11.68 34.68 20.78
CA GLY A 168 -11.27 35.46 21.94
C GLY A 168 -11.56 36.93 21.63
N MET A 169 -12.70 37.38 22.12
CA MET A 169 -13.36 38.68 21.92
C MET A 169 -12.44 39.91 21.92
N THR A 170 -12.64 40.77 20.92
CA THR A 170 -12.54 42.22 21.06
C THR A 170 -13.62 42.70 22.05
N LYS A 171 -13.21 43.18 23.22
CA LYS A 171 -13.93 44.19 24.02
C LYS A 171 -12.95 45.01 24.86
N LYS A 172 -12.49 46.13 24.31
CA LYS A 172 -12.62 47.49 24.86
C LYS A 172 -12.04 48.49 23.88
#